data_AF-A0A4U5Q110-F1
#
_entry.id   AF-A0A4U5Q110-F1
#
_cell.length_a   1.000
_cell.length_b   1.000
_cell.length_c   1.000
_cell.angle_alpha   90.00
_cell.angle_beta   90.00
_cell.angle_gamma   90.00
#
_symmetry.space_group_name_H-M   'P 1'
#
loop_
_entity.id
_entity.type
_entity.pdbx_description
1 polymer ?
#
loop_
_entity_poly.entity_id
_entity_poly.type
_entity_poly.pdbx_seq_one_letter_code
_entity_poly.pdbx_strand_id
1 'polypeptide(L)'
;MEDIDRMLSSFSITFALSSGLYRPFFLVCVAIHASSCVDYFEFSFIGSKQVAARDAERAKFIVEKAEQDKKSAVIRAEGEATSAQLIGQAIANNPAFITLRKIEAAREIAHTISNSANKVFLDSSDLLLNLQKMELENPRNK
;
A
#
# COMPACT_ATOMS: atom_id res chain seq x y z
N MET A 1 -34.01 12.43 -3.35
CA MET A 1 -35.28 13.03 -3.83
C MET A 1 -36.47 12.21 -3.36
N GLU A 2 -36.40 10.88 -3.36
CA GLU A 2 -37.50 10.01 -2.87
C GLU A 2 -37.88 10.22 -1.39
N ASP A 3 -36.95 10.64 -0.53
CA ASP A 3 -37.25 10.89 0.89
C ASP A 3 -38.14 12.13 1.12
N ILE A 4 -38.02 13.14 0.26
CA ILE A 4 -38.82 14.37 0.33
C ILE A 4 -40.25 14.08 -0.12
N ASP A 5 -40.44 13.30 -1.19
CA ASP A 5 -41.77 12.92 -1.68
C ASP A 5 -42.51 12.03 -0.67
N ARG A 6 -41.81 11.15 0.05
CA ARG A 6 -42.39 10.37 1.15
C ARG A 6 -42.83 11.25 2.33
N MET A 7 -42.05 12.26 2.70
CA MET A 7 -42.43 13.21 3.77
C MET A 7 -43.65 14.06 3.39
N LEU A 8 -43.74 14.52 2.15
CA LEU A 8 -44.89 15.29 1.64
C LEU A 8 -46.18 14.45 1.59
N SER A 9 -46.05 13.15 1.28
CA SER A 9 -47.14 12.18 1.31
C SER A 9 -47.67 11.95 2.74
N SER A 10 -46.79 11.75 3.73
CA SER A 10 -47.21 11.57 5.13
C SER A 10 -47.86 12.82 5.74
N PHE A 11 -47.43 14.01 5.30
CA PHE A 11 -48.03 15.27 5.74
C PHE A 11 -49.46 15.46 5.19
N SER A 12 -49.69 15.10 3.92
CA SER A 12 -51.03 15.17 3.29
C SER A 12 -52.02 14.19 3.94
N ILE A 13 -51.58 12.98 4.29
CA ILE A 13 -52.43 11.96 4.94
C ILE A 13 -52.83 12.40 6.36
N THR A 14 -51.92 13.06 7.09
CA THR A 14 -52.18 13.55 8.47
C THR A 14 -53.14 14.76 8.48
N PHE A 15 -53.09 15.62 7.46
CA PHE A 15 -53.99 16.76 7.30
C PHE A 15 -55.44 16.34 6.94
N ALA A 16 -55.61 15.26 6.18
CA ALA A 16 -56.94 14.76 5.79
C ALA A 16 -57.73 14.11 6.93
N LEU A 17 -57.07 13.52 7.94
CA LEU A 17 -57.75 12.90 9.09
C LEU A 17 -58.18 13.91 10.18
N SER A 18 -57.69 15.14 10.16
CA SER A 18 -57.95 16.12 11.24
C SER A 18 -59.09 17.10 10.97
N SER A 19 -59.60 17.16 9.72
CA SER A 19 -60.71 18.04 9.34
C SER A 19 -62.07 17.61 9.89
N GLY A 20 -62.15 16.51 10.66
CA GLY A 20 -63.39 15.94 11.18
C GLY A 20 -63.76 16.28 12.63
N LEU A 21 -62.84 16.22 13.60
CA LEU A 21 -63.15 16.43 15.03
C LEU A 21 -61.86 16.79 15.79
N TYR A 22 -61.95 17.65 16.82
CA TYR A 22 -60.88 18.06 17.76
C TYR A 22 -59.88 19.17 17.33
N ARG A 23 -60.37 20.42 17.23
CA ARG A 23 -59.55 21.62 16.96
C ARG A 23 -58.49 22.02 18.02
N PRO A 24 -58.55 21.71 19.33
CA PRO A 24 -57.50 22.13 20.27
C PRO A 24 -56.25 21.21 20.28
N PHE A 25 -56.34 19.97 19.79
CA PHE A 25 -55.18 19.06 19.68
C PHE A 25 -54.46 19.14 18.33
N PHE A 26 -55.15 19.63 17.29
CA PHE A 26 -54.61 19.72 15.93
C PHE A 26 -53.43 20.70 15.79
N LEU A 27 -53.48 21.84 16.52
CA LEU A 27 -52.42 22.84 16.48
C LEU A 27 -51.09 22.31 17.04
N VAL A 28 -51.15 21.44 18.05
CA VAL A 28 -49.96 20.82 18.67
C VAL A 28 -49.35 19.76 17.74
N CYS A 29 -50.18 18.98 17.03
CA CYS A 29 -49.70 17.92 16.14
C CYS A 29 -49.03 18.48 14.86
N VAL A 30 -49.53 19.58 14.29
CA VAL A 30 -48.93 20.23 13.10
C VAL A 30 -47.61 20.92 13.44
N ALA A 31 -47.49 21.54 14.62
CA ALA A 31 -46.26 22.21 15.03
C ALA A 31 -45.08 21.23 15.24
N ILE A 32 -45.35 20.03 15.80
CA ILE A 32 -44.32 19.01 16.03
C ILE A 32 -43.78 18.43 14.70
N HIS A 33 -44.63 18.31 13.68
CA HIS A 33 -44.24 17.72 12.39
C HIS A 33 -43.45 18.70 11.50
N ALA A 34 -43.67 20.02 11.64
CA ALA A 34 -42.93 21.02 10.89
C ALA A 34 -41.50 21.21 11.43
N SER A 35 -41.29 21.15 12.76
CA SER A 35 -39.94 21.26 13.35
C SER A 35 -39.04 20.08 12.94
N SER A 36 -39.53 18.85 13.03
CA SER A 36 -38.73 17.66 12.67
C SER A 36 -38.33 17.60 11.20
N CYS A 37 -39.09 18.25 10.31
CA CYS A 37 -38.81 18.29 8.88
C CYS A 37 -37.69 19.31 8.53
N VAL A 38 -37.63 20.45 9.23
CA VAL A 38 -36.59 21.48 9.03
C VAL A 38 -35.23 20.97 9.50
N ASP A 39 -35.20 20.29 10.65
CA ASP A 39 -33.96 19.75 11.23
C ASP A 39 -33.34 18.65 10.35
N TYR A 40 -34.18 17.80 9.75
CA TYR A 40 -33.72 16.71 8.87
C TYR A 40 -33.13 17.23 7.55
N PHE A 41 -33.71 18.30 7.00
CA PHE A 41 -33.23 18.91 5.75
C PHE A 41 -31.89 19.62 5.94
N GLU A 42 -31.72 20.36 7.04
CA GLU A 42 -30.46 21.07 7.34
C GLU A 42 -29.30 20.08 7.58
N PHE A 43 -29.53 19.02 8.35
CA PHE A 43 -28.53 17.98 8.61
C PHE A 43 -28.07 17.26 7.33
N SER A 44 -29.01 16.89 6.46
CA SER A 44 -28.70 16.22 5.19
C SER A 44 -27.84 17.10 4.26
N PHE A 45 -28.17 18.39 4.18
CA PHE A 45 -27.45 19.34 3.34
C PHE A 45 -26.03 19.64 3.87
N ILE A 46 -25.88 19.83 5.18
CA ILE A 46 -24.57 20.05 5.82
C ILE A 46 -23.70 18.79 5.68
N GLY A 47 -24.24 17.60 5.92
CA GLY A 47 -23.52 16.33 5.77
C GLY A 47 -23.01 16.12 4.35
N SER A 48 -23.82 16.45 3.35
CA SER A 48 -23.44 16.36 1.93
C SER A 48 -22.25 17.26 1.59
N LYS A 49 -22.23 18.50 2.11
CA LYS A 49 -21.09 19.43 1.93
C LYS A 49 -19.81 18.91 2.59
N GLN A 50 -19.93 18.35 3.79
CA GLN A 50 -18.79 17.80 4.52
C GLN A 50 -18.21 16.56 3.83
N VAL A 51 -19.06 15.68 3.28
CA VAL A 51 -18.63 14.52 2.49
C VAL A 51 -17.87 14.96 1.24
N ALA A 52 -18.39 15.95 0.51
CA ALA A 52 -17.71 16.48 -0.68
C ALA A 52 -16.33 17.07 -0.35
N ALA A 53 -16.20 17.80 0.77
CA ALA A 53 -14.91 18.34 1.21
C ALA A 53 -13.91 17.23 1.58
N ARG A 54 -14.36 16.22 2.33
CA ARG A 54 -13.54 15.06 2.72
C ARG A 54 -13.06 14.26 1.52
N ASP A 55 -13.92 14.06 0.52
CA ASP A 55 -13.57 13.31 -0.68
C ASP A 55 -12.54 14.07 -1.54
N ALA A 56 -12.62 15.40 -1.58
CA ALA A 56 -11.62 16.24 -2.25
C ALA A 56 -10.23 16.14 -1.58
N GLU A 57 -10.16 16.15 -0.24
CA GLU A 57 -8.90 15.95 0.49
C GLU A 57 -8.32 14.55 0.27
N ARG A 58 -9.19 13.52 0.28
CA ARG A 58 -8.78 12.14 0.04
C ARG A 58 -8.22 11.95 -1.36
N ALA A 59 -8.85 12.54 -2.37
CA ALA A 59 -8.37 12.49 -3.74
C ALA A 59 -6.98 13.11 -3.89
N LYS A 60 -6.75 14.27 -3.27
CA LYS A 60 -5.43 14.93 -3.25
C LYS A 60 -4.36 14.04 -2.61
N PHE A 61 -4.67 13.45 -1.45
CA PHE A 61 -3.74 12.56 -0.74
C PHE A 61 -3.35 11.33 -1.55
N ILE A 62 -4.27 10.73 -2.31
CA ILE A 62 -3.97 9.55 -3.14
C ILE A 62 -2.96 9.89 -4.24
N VAL A 63 -3.10 11.06 -4.89
CA VAL A 63 -2.17 11.51 -5.93
C VAL A 63 -0.79 11.78 -5.33
N GLU A 64 -0.72 12.54 -4.23
CA GLU A 64 0.56 12.85 -3.58
C GLU A 64 1.28 11.59 -3.08
N LYS A 65 0.53 10.63 -2.53
CA LYS A 65 1.08 9.33 -2.13
C LYS A 65 1.68 8.59 -3.32
N ALA A 66 0.96 8.51 -4.45
CA ALA A 66 1.46 7.84 -5.64
C ALA A 66 2.73 8.50 -6.20
N GLU A 67 2.81 9.83 -6.14
CA GLU A 67 4.02 10.56 -6.54
C GLU A 67 5.21 10.30 -5.60
N GLN A 68 4.98 10.25 -4.29
CA GLN A 68 6.01 9.94 -3.30
C GLN A 68 6.50 8.49 -3.44
N ASP A 69 5.59 7.53 -3.63
CA ASP A 69 5.94 6.12 -3.83
C ASP A 69 6.80 5.95 -5.09
N LYS A 70 6.48 6.65 -6.18
CA LYS A 70 7.30 6.68 -7.40
C LYS A 70 8.69 7.24 -7.14
N LYS A 71 8.79 8.40 -6.47
CA LYS A 71 10.08 9.03 -6.14
C LYS A 71 10.94 8.13 -5.24
N SER A 72 10.32 7.52 -4.23
CA SER A 72 10.97 6.57 -3.33
C SER A 72 11.53 5.35 -4.08
N ALA A 73 10.75 4.79 -5.01
CA ALA A 73 11.19 3.67 -5.83
C ALA A 73 12.40 4.04 -6.71
N VAL A 74 12.41 5.23 -7.32
CA VAL A 74 13.53 5.72 -8.13
C VAL A 74 14.78 5.93 -7.27
N ILE A 75 14.66 6.64 -6.14
CA ILE A 75 15.80 6.90 -5.24
C ILE A 75 16.39 5.59 -4.70
N ARG A 76 15.53 4.61 -4.36
CA ARG A 76 15.99 3.30 -3.91
C ARG A 76 16.76 2.58 -5.02
N ALA A 77 16.24 2.58 -6.24
CA ALA A 77 16.93 1.97 -7.38
C ALA A 77 18.27 2.67 -7.70
N GLU A 78 18.32 3.99 -7.66
CA GLU A 78 19.55 4.78 -7.85
C GLU A 78 20.57 4.54 -6.74
N GLY A 79 20.11 4.45 -5.49
CA GLY A 79 20.93 4.12 -4.33
C GLY A 79 21.52 2.71 -4.41
N GLU A 80 20.71 1.72 -4.81
CA GLU A 80 21.15 0.35 -5.06
C GLU A 80 22.18 0.30 -6.22
N ALA A 81 21.91 0.99 -7.33
CA ALA A 81 22.81 1.04 -8.49
C ALA A 81 24.16 1.69 -8.14
N THR A 82 24.14 2.82 -7.44
CA THR A 82 25.37 3.53 -7.02
C THR A 82 26.17 2.69 -6.03
N SER A 83 25.49 2.04 -5.07
CA SER A 83 26.14 1.15 -4.11
C SER A 83 26.80 -0.04 -4.83
N ALA A 84 26.09 -0.67 -5.77
CA ALA A 84 26.61 -1.77 -6.56
C ALA A 84 27.82 -1.34 -7.42
N GLN A 85 27.80 -0.14 -8.01
CA GLN A 85 28.94 0.41 -8.75
C GLN A 85 30.17 0.62 -7.88
N LEU A 86 30.01 1.22 -6.71
CA LEU A 86 31.13 1.45 -5.77
C LEU A 86 31.72 0.12 -5.27
N ILE A 87 30.87 -0.85 -4.94
CA ILE A 87 31.32 -2.20 -4.58
C ILE A 87 32.03 -2.87 -5.76
N GLY A 88 31.47 -2.76 -6.97
CA GLY A 88 32.06 -3.32 -8.19
C GLY A 88 33.44 -2.74 -8.51
N GLN A 89 33.62 -1.42 -8.33
CA GLN A 89 34.92 -0.76 -8.49
C GLN A 89 35.92 -1.22 -7.42
N ALA A 90 35.49 -1.32 -6.16
CA ALA A 90 36.34 -1.82 -5.08
C ALA A 90 36.79 -3.27 -5.32
N ILE A 91 35.90 -4.11 -5.87
CA ILE A 91 36.20 -5.49 -6.27
C ILE A 91 37.16 -5.53 -7.47
N ALA A 92 36.96 -4.70 -8.48
CA ALA A 92 37.82 -4.65 -9.66
C ALA A 92 39.27 -4.27 -9.32
N ASN A 93 39.47 -3.45 -8.29
CA ASN A 93 40.79 -3.09 -7.78
C ASN A 93 41.52 -4.27 -7.09
N ASN A 94 40.79 -5.27 -6.57
CA ASN A 94 41.38 -6.44 -5.91
C ASN A 94 40.66 -7.75 -6.31
N PRO A 95 41.06 -8.38 -7.43
CA PRO A 95 40.46 -9.63 -7.88
C PRO A 95 40.70 -10.81 -6.92
N ALA A 96 41.71 -10.73 -6.04
CA ALA A 96 41.96 -11.76 -5.03
C ALA A 96 40.87 -11.82 -3.95
N PHE A 97 40.10 -10.74 -3.75
CA PHE A 97 38.98 -10.77 -2.80
C PHE A 97 37.84 -11.70 -3.25
N ILE A 98 37.56 -11.74 -4.56
CA ILE A 98 36.50 -12.60 -5.12
C ILE A 98 36.89 -14.07 -5.05
N THR A 99 38.16 -14.40 -5.28
CA THR A 99 38.64 -15.77 -5.17
C THR A 99 38.56 -16.25 -3.72
N LEU A 100 38.95 -15.43 -2.74
CA LEU A 100 38.81 -15.76 -1.32
C LEU A 100 37.34 -15.98 -0.90
N ARG A 101 36.42 -15.09 -1.28
CA ARG A 101 34.98 -15.25 -0.98
C ARG A 101 34.37 -16.49 -1.63
N LYS A 102 34.81 -16.87 -2.83
CA LYS A 102 34.40 -18.11 -3.49
C LYS A 102 34.88 -19.35 -2.73
N ILE A 103 36.11 -19.34 -2.22
CA ILE A 103 36.66 -20.43 -1.39
C ILE A 103 35.87 -20.57 -0.08
N GLU A 104 35.54 -19.44 0.58
CA GLU A 104 34.72 -19.45 1.79
C GLU A 104 33.32 -20.01 1.54
N ALA A 105 32.64 -19.56 0.47
CA ALA A 105 31.32 -20.06 0.10
C ALA A 105 31.34 -21.56 -0.23
N ALA A 106 32.34 -22.02 -0.99
CA ALA A 106 32.50 -23.45 -1.31
C ALA A 106 32.71 -24.27 -0.04
N ARG A 107 33.49 -23.76 0.93
CA ARG A 107 33.69 -24.41 2.23
C ARG A 107 32.40 -24.49 3.04
N GLU A 108 31.60 -23.43 3.06
CA GLU A 108 30.31 -23.38 3.76
C GLU A 108 29.29 -24.36 3.15
N ILE A 109 29.22 -24.43 1.82
CA ILE A 109 28.37 -25.39 1.10
C ILE A 109 28.81 -26.82 1.40
N ALA A 110 30.12 -27.11 1.32
CA ALA A 110 30.66 -28.43 1.65
C ALA A 110 30.35 -28.83 3.10
N HIS A 111 30.46 -27.89 4.04
CA HIS A 111 30.10 -28.11 5.45
C HIS A 111 28.60 -28.41 5.60
N THR A 112 27.73 -27.61 4.97
CA THR A 112 26.27 -27.81 4.97
C THR A 112 25.88 -29.17 4.37
N ILE A 113 26.50 -29.58 3.27
CA ILE A 113 26.25 -30.89 2.62
C ILE A 113 26.74 -32.04 3.51
N SER A 114 27.92 -31.90 4.13
CA SER A 114 28.48 -32.94 5.01
C SER A 114 27.60 -33.23 6.24
N ASN A 115 26.90 -32.21 6.74
CA ASN A 115 26.01 -32.32 7.89
C ASN A 115 24.55 -32.63 7.49
N SER A 116 24.20 -32.54 6.21
CA SER A 116 22.87 -32.89 5.72
C SER A 116 22.64 -34.41 5.81
N ALA A 117 21.43 -34.81 6.22
CA ALA A 117 21.04 -36.22 6.28
C ALA A 117 20.94 -36.87 4.88
N ASN A 118 20.85 -36.06 3.81
CA ASN A 118 20.84 -36.52 2.44
C ASN A 118 22.28 -36.63 1.90
N LYS A 119 22.82 -37.85 1.87
CA LYS A 119 24.17 -38.12 1.35
C LYS A 119 24.16 -38.16 -0.18
N VAL A 120 24.26 -36.99 -0.81
CA VAL A 120 24.52 -36.87 -2.25
C VAL A 120 26.04 -36.95 -2.46
N PHE A 121 26.51 -38.01 -3.12
CA PHE A 121 27.91 -38.14 -3.51
C PHE A 121 28.15 -37.27 -4.74
N LEU A 122 28.80 -36.13 -4.54
CA LEU A 122 29.20 -35.23 -5.62
C LEU A 122 30.69 -35.44 -5.90
N ASP A 123 31.05 -35.47 -7.18
CA ASP A 123 32.45 -35.47 -7.58
C ASP A 123 33.10 -34.13 -7.18
N SER A 124 34.40 -34.13 -6.89
CA SER A 124 35.13 -32.92 -6.47
C SER A 124 35.09 -31.80 -7.53
N SER A 125 34.84 -32.19 -8.79
CA SER A 125 34.63 -31.32 -9.94
C SER A 125 33.28 -30.57 -9.89
N ASP A 126 32.21 -31.21 -9.42
CA ASP A 126 30.84 -30.65 -9.34
C ASP A 126 30.64 -29.77 -8.10
N LEU A 127 31.44 -29.97 -7.05
CA LEU A 127 31.52 -29.08 -5.88
C LEU A 127 32.30 -27.78 -6.16
N LEU A 128 32.72 -27.53 -7.41
CA LEU A 128 33.49 -26.36 -7.81
C LEU A 128 34.78 -26.15 -6.98
N LEU A 129 35.39 -27.22 -6.47
CA LEU A 129 36.66 -27.19 -5.73
C LEU A 129 37.87 -27.13 -6.66
N ASN A 130 37.72 -26.64 -7.89
CA ASN A 130 38.82 -26.50 -8.84
C ASN A 130 39.59 -25.20 -8.56
N LEU A 131 40.34 -25.20 -7.46
CA LEU A 131 41.20 -24.09 -7.01
C LEU A 131 42.17 -23.62 -8.12
N GLN A 132 42.59 -24.51 -9.03
CA GLN A 132 43.51 -24.19 -10.14
C GLN A 132 42.92 -23.35 -11.28
N LYS A 133 41.59 -23.30 -11.48
CA LYS A 133 41.01 -22.43 -12.54
C LYS A 133 40.78 -21.00 -12.05
N MET A 134 40.96 -20.74 -10.76
CA MET A 134 40.69 -19.44 -10.13
C MET A 134 41.89 -18.48 -10.12
N GLU A 135 43.08 -18.94 -10.52
CA GLU A 135 44.33 -18.17 -10.35
C GLU A 135 44.68 -17.25 -11.53
N LEU A 136 44.10 -17.41 -12.73
CA LEU A 136 44.60 -16.71 -13.93
C LEU A 136 43.51 -16.02 -14.77
N GLU A 137 42.91 -14.96 -14.22
CA GLU A 137 42.74 -13.72 -14.99
C GLU A 137 43.30 -12.57 -14.16
N ASN A 138 44.62 -12.38 -14.26
CA ASN A 138 45.27 -11.13 -13.88
C ASN A 138 45.13 -10.19 -15.08
N PRO A 139 44.32 -9.11 -15.01
CA PRO A 139 44.19 -8.15 -16.12
C PRO A 139 45.49 -7.35 -16.41
N ARG A 140 46.61 -7.67 -15.73
CA ARG A 140 47.94 -7.10 -15.98
C ARG A 140 48.84 -7.96 -16.90
N ASN A 141 48.26 -8.88 -17.67
CA ASN A 141 48.97 -9.51 -18.79
C ASN A 141 48.24 -9.17 -20.10
N LYS A 142 48.59 -7.99 -20.64
CA LYS A 142 48.60 -7.72 -22.06
C LYS A 142 49.84 -6.90 -22.38
#